data_AF-A0A858X7H5-F1
#
_entry.id   AF-A0A858X7H5-F1
#
_cell.length_a   1.000
_cell.length_b   1.000
_cell.length_c   1.000
_cell.angle_alpha   90.00
_cell.angle_beta   90.00
_cell.angle_gamma   90.00
#
_symmetry.space_group_name_H-M   'P 1'
#
loop_
_entity.id
_entity.type
_entity.pdbx_description
1 polymer ?
#
loop_
_entity_poly.entity_id
_entity_poly.type
_entity_poly.pdbx_seq_one_letter_code
_entity_poly.pdbx_strand_id
1 'polypeptide(L)'
;MIIDAHTHVWSGDVREYPWQPILAHVPPPTIAAPVEMLLADMDSAGVDRVVLVQPSVYGWDNRYLMACLAAWPQRFVGICLIDPRSTRPYDDLARWCGPGGCKGLRFNLIRQGDASWLAADERRPLFEAVAAHRLSLSFHMDIDQAPVIAALAARYPSTPFIVDYLGAGIHGRTDAVSYLDLLAARENVCFKLLCVAEDARTPYPFADIIPFYSAVLERFGAARTMFGSDYPGVGTVCSYADAIAWGANFPGLTGRERDLVMGGTAARILGISPPEM
;
A
#
# COMPACT_ATOMS: atom_id res chain seq x y z
N MET A 1 7.64 9.32 -15.24
CA MET A 1 6.53 8.42 -14.91
C MET A 1 6.18 8.62 -13.45
N ILE A 2 4.95 9.01 -13.17
CA ILE A 2 4.37 9.15 -11.83
C ILE A 2 3.52 7.91 -11.56
N ILE A 3 3.78 7.27 -10.41
CA ILE A 3 3.00 6.14 -9.90
C ILE A 3 2.55 6.49 -8.50
N ASP A 4 1.24 6.57 -8.32
CA ASP A 4 0.65 6.61 -6.98
C ASP A 4 0.47 5.18 -6.46
N ALA A 5 1.26 4.84 -5.44
CA ALA A 5 1.42 3.48 -4.95
C ALA A 5 0.36 3.03 -3.92
N HIS A 6 -0.66 3.85 -3.65
CA HIS A 6 -1.74 3.46 -2.74
C HIS A 6 -3.05 4.16 -3.08
N THR A 7 -3.98 3.41 -3.64
CA THR A 7 -5.35 3.86 -3.89
C THR A 7 -6.36 2.75 -3.60
N HIS A 8 -7.59 3.14 -3.33
CA HIS A 8 -8.75 2.30 -3.14
C HIS A 8 -9.84 2.71 -4.13
N VAL A 9 -10.56 1.73 -4.65
CA VAL A 9 -11.76 1.95 -5.46
C VAL A 9 -12.83 0.96 -5.05
N TRP A 10 -14.08 1.34 -5.23
CA TRP A 10 -15.21 0.45 -5.00
C TRP A 10 -16.38 0.75 -5.93
N SER A 11 -17.06 -0.31 -6.34
CA SER A 11 -18.21 -0.24 -7.23
C SER A 11 -19.43 0.32 -6.51
N GLY A 12 -20.23 1.12 -7.24
CA GLY A 12 -21.59 1.46 -6.84
C GLY A 12 -22.58 0.30 -7.01
N ASP A 13 -22.22 -0.74 -7.77
CA ASP A 13 -23.04 -1.94 -7.93
C ASP A 13 -22.76 -2.96 -6.81
N VAL A 14 -23.45 -2.77 -5.69
CA VAL A 14 -23.37 -3.65 -4.52
C VAL A 14 -24.04 -5.03 -4.74
N ARG A 15 -24.74 -5.24 -5.87
CA ARG A 15 -25.34 -6.53 -6.21
C ARG A 15 -24.32 -7.42 -6.91
N GLU A 16 -23.57 -6.85 -7.85
CA GLU A 16 -22.47 -7.55 -8.53
C GLU A 16 -21.25 -7.70 -7.62
N TYR A 17 -20.90 -6.64 -6.89
CA TYR A 17 -19.77 -6.57 -5.97
C TYR A 17 -20.26 -6.30 -4.54
N PRO A 18 -20.80 -7.32 -3.84
CA PRO A 18 -21.32 -7.14 -2.49
C PRO A 18 -20.20 -6.88 -1.48
N TRP A 19 -20.49 -6.01 -0.51
CA TRP A 19 -19.62 -5.83 0.65
C TRP A 19 -19.51 -7.11 1.47
N GLN A 20 -18.29 -7.45 1.88
CA GLN A 20 -17.95 -8.55 2.77
C GLN A 20 -16.92 -8.07 3.80
N PRO A 21 -17.28 -7.15 4.71
CA PRO A 21 -16.33 -6.55 5.63
C PRO A 21 -15.73 -7.61 6.56
N ILE A 22 -14.40 -7.70 6.55
CA ILE A 22 -13.62 -8.60 7.43
C ILE A 22 -13.07 -7.90 8.67
N LEU A 23 -13.16 -6.57 8.73
CA LEU A 23 -12.74 -5.75 9.87
C LEU A 23 -13.97 -5.11 10.50
N ALA A 24 -14.27 -5.48 11.75
CA ALA A 24 -15.46 -4.99 12.45
C ALA A 24 -15.49 -3.45 12.63
N HIS A 25 -14.32 -2.80 12.61
CA HIS A 25 -14.20 -1.35 12.81
C HIS A 25 -14.23 -0.53 11.52
N VAL A 26 -14.36 -1.16 10.34
CA VAL A 26 -14.41 -0.50 9.04
C VAL A 26 -15.80 -0.71 8.43
N PRO A 27 -16.71 0.28 8.51
CA PRO A 27 -18.03 0.17 7.89
C PRO A 27 -17.92 0.25 6.35
N PRO A 28 -18.94 -0.19 5.61
CA PRO A 28 -19.05 0.11 4.18
C PRO A 28 -18.92 1.62 3.92
N PRO A 29 -18.24 2.03 2.84
CA PRO A 29 -17.98 3.43 2.57
C PRO A 29 -19.27 4.17 2.22
N THR A 30 -19.34 5.45 2.60
CA THR A 30 -20.46 6.35 2.27
C THR A 30 -20.16 7.29 1.10
N ILE A 31 -18.89 7.45 0.76
CA ILE A 31 -18.41 8.22 -0.38
C ILE A 31 -18.34 7.33 -1.63
N ALA A 32 -18.60 7.91 -2.80
CA ALA A 32 -18.43 7.22 -4.07
C ALA A 32 -16.95 7.24 -4.48
N ALA A 33 -16.43 6.08 -4.91
CA ALA A 33 -15.11 5.97 -5.50
C ALA A 33 -15.06 4.88 -6.60
N PRO A 34 -15.95 4.94 -7.60
CA PRO A 34 -15.84 4.08 -8.76
C PRO A 34 -14.53 4.37 -9.50
N VAL A 35 -13.96 3.33 -10.12
CA VAL A 35 -12.67 3.41 -10.82
C VAL A 35 -12.61 4.49 -11.91
N GLU A 36 -13.74 4.82 -12.53
CA GLU A 36 -13.86 5.88 -13.53
C GLU A 36 -13.58 7.27 -12.97
N MET A 37 -13.91 7.53 -11.69
CA MET A 37 -13.55 8.78 -11.04
C MET A 37 -12.04 8.87 -10.83
N LEU A 38 -11.41 7.78 -10.35
CA LEU A 38 -9.96 7.72 -10.20
C LEU A 38 -9.24 7.92 -11.53
N LEU A 39 -9.73 7.34 -12.65
CA LEU A 39 -9.16 7.57 -13.98
C LEU A 39 -9.17 9.04 -14.38
N ALA A 40 -10.30 9.72 -14.17
CA ALA A 40 -10.42 11.15 -14.46
C ALA A 40 -9.48 12.00 -13.60
N ASP A 41 -9.36 11.67 -12.30
CA ASP A 41 -8.46 12.34 -11.37
C ASP A 41 -6.99 12.10 -11.74
N MET A 42 -6.62 10.88 -12.15
CA MET A 42 -5.29 10.55 -12.67
C MET A 42 -4.95 11.34 -13.92
N ASP A 43 -5.86 11.41 -14.89
CA ASP A 43 -5.63 12.14 -16.14
C ASP A 43 -5.44 13.64 -15.89
N SER A 44 -6.23 14.21 -14.97
CA SER A 44 -6.13 15.62 -14.56
C SER A 44 -4.82 15.92 -13.82
N ALA A 45 -4.37 15.01 -12.94
CA ALA A 45 -3.15 15.17 -12.15
C ALA A 45 -1.86 14.71 -12.85
N GLY A 46 -1.96 14.15 -14.07
CA GLY A 46 -0.80 13.64 -14.81
C GLY A 46 -0.19 12.36 -14.22
N VAL A 47 -1.02 11.51 -13.59
CA VAL A 47 -0.60 10.23 -13.00
C VAL A 47 -0.69 9.12 -14.05
N ASP A 48 0.46 8.51 -14.37
CA ASP A 48 0.54 7.49 -15.41
C ASP A 48 -0.10 6.18 -14.96
N ARG A 49 0.21 5.73 -13.74
CA ARG A 49 -0.28 4.46 -13.18
C ARG A 49 -0.61 4.59 -11.70
N VAL A 50 -1.51 3.74 -11.21
CA VAL A 50 -1.83 3.61 -9.79
C VAL A 50 -1.79 2.16 -9.34
N VAL A 51 -1.43 1.97 -8.07
CA VAL A 51 -1.57 0.70 -7.39
C VAL A 51 -2.94 0.69 -6.71
N LEU A 52 -3.84 -0.14 -7.23
CA LEU A 52 -5.11 -0.44 -6.61
C LEU A 52 -4.87 -1.45 -5.49
N VAL A 53 -5.10 -1.03 -4.26
CA VAL A 53 -5.05 -1.88 -3.08
C VAL A 53 -6.48 -2.28 -2.74
N GLN A 54 -6.75 -3.57 -2.63
CA GLN A 54 -8.08 -4.07 -2.30
C GLN A 54 -8.54 -3.49 -0.93
N PRO A 55 -9.71 -2.82 -0.87
CA PRO A 55 -10.23 -2.29 0.38
C PRO A 55 -10.86 -3.42 1.21
N SER A 56 -10.72 -3.35 2.54
CA SER A 56 -11.16 -4.41 3.46
C SER A 56 -12.68 -4.64 3.47
N VAL A 57 -13.47 -3.71 2.94
CA VAL A 57 -14.94 -3.79 2.85
C VAL A 57 -15.42 -4.87 1.89
N TYR A 58 -14.57 -5.32 0.96
CA TYR A 58 -14.83 -6.48 0.10
C TYR A 58 -14.24 -7.79 0.64
N GLY A 59 -13.54 -7.72 1.77
CA GLY A 59 -12.88 -8.88 2.36
C GLY A 59 -11.92 -9.55 1.38
N TRP A 60 -12.10 -10.86 1.20
CA TRP A 60 -11.27 -11.70 0.33
C TRP A 60 -11.79 -11.78 -1.12
N ASP A 61 -12.87 -11.07 -1.45
CA ASP A 61 -13.44 -11.05 -2.79
C ASP A 61 -12.81 -9.94 -3.64
N ASN A 62 -11.76 -10.30 -4.38
CA ASN A 62 -11.01 -9.35 -5.22
C ASN A 62 -11.64 -9.12 -6.60
N ARG A 63 -12.89 -9.56 -6.86
CA ARG A 63 -13.46 -9.52 -8.22
C ARG A 63 -13.53 -8.11 -8.82
N TYR A 64 -13.88 -7.09 -8.04
CA TYR A 64 -13.93 -5.71 -8.55
C TYR A 64 -12.53 -5.20 -8.92
N LEU A 65 -11.54 -5.45 -8.05
CA LEU A 65 -10.13 -5.16 -8.32
C LEU A 65 -9.69 -5.83 -9.62
N MET A 66 -9.98 -7.12 -9.80
CA MET A 66 -9.61 -7.86 -11.01
C MET A 66 -10.30 -7.33 -12.27
N ALA A 67 -11.57 -6.92 -12.18
CA ALA A 67 -12.27 -6.29 -13.28
C ALA A 67 -11.59 -4.98 -13.71
N CYS A 68 -11.14 -4.17 -12.74
CA CYS A 68 -10.38 -2.95 -13.02
C CYS A 68 -9.05 -3.25 -13.72
N LEU A 69 -8.28 -4.23 -13.25
CA LEU A 69 -7.01 -4.63 -13.87
C LEU A 69 -7.20 -5.12 -15.31
N ALA A 70 -8.27 -5.87 -15.57
CA ALA A 70 -8.57 -6.41 -16.90
C ALA A 70 -9.00 -5.31 -17.88
N ALA A 71 -9.78 -4.32 -17.42
CA ALA A 71 -10.26 -3.23 -18.25
C ALA A 71 -9.18 -2.19 -18.56
N TRP A 72 -8.26 -1.91 -17.62
CA TRP A 72 -7.19 -0.92 -17.80
C TRP A 72 -5.79 -1.44 -17.37
N PRO A 73 -5.27 -2.49 -18.04
CA PRO A 73 -4.02 -3.16 -17.63
C PRO A 73 -2.78 -2.27 -17.73
N GLN A 74 -2.85 -1.16 -18.49
CA GLN A 74 -1.76 -0.20 -18.59
C GLN A 74 -1.84 0.92 -17.55
N ARG A 75 -2.98 1.09 -16.86
CA ARG A 75 -3.15 2.11 -15.82
C ARG A 75 -3.00 1.53 -14.41
N PHE A 76 -3.35 0.26 -14.22
CA PHE A 76 -3.52 -0.30 -12.88
C PHE A 76 -2.62 -1.49 -12.58
N VAL A 77 -2.17 -1.55 -11.33
CA VAL A 77 -1.46 -2.66 -10.72
C VAL A 77 -2.19 -3.05 -9.44
N GLY A 78 -2.44 -4.33 -9.22
CA GLY A 78 -3.24 -4.78 -8.06
C GLY A 78 -2.41 -5.26 -6.89
N ILE A 79 -2.87 -4.94 -5.67
CA ILE A 79 -2.53 -5.63 -4.42
C ILE A 79 -3.84 -6.19 -3.85
N CYS A 80 -3.96 -7.51 -3.80
CA CYS A 80 -5.17 -8.19 -3.35
C CYS A 80 -5.13 -8.53 -1.86
N LEU A 81 -6.27 -8.98 -1.34
CA LEU A 81 -6.37 -9.58 -0.02
C LEU A 81 -6.70 -11.08 -0.19
N ILE A 82 -6.04 -11.94 0.57
CA ILE A 82 -6.43 -13.35 0.75
C ILE A 82 -6.46 -13.68 2.23
N ASP A 83 -7.24 -14.68 2.62
CA ASP A 83 -7.31 -15.09 4.02
C ASP A 83 -5.92 -15.61 4.48
N PRO A 84 -5.27 -14.95 5.45
CA PRO A 84 -3.98 -15.39 5.98
C PRO A 84 -4.02 -16.76 6.64
N ARG A 85 -5.23 -17.28 6.94
CA ARG A 85 -5.48 -18.58 7.54
C ARG A 85 -5.94 -19.63 6.53
N SER A 86 -5.97 -19.30 5.23
CA SER A 86 -6.31 -20.26 4.19
C SER A 86 -5.41 -21.50 4.26
N THR A 87 -6.02 -22.67 4.12
CA THR A 87 -5.30 -23.95 4.03
C THR A 87 -4.80 -24.24 2.61
N ARG A 88 -5.12 -23.37 1.64
CA ARG A 88 -4.80 -23.53 0.22
C ARG A 88 -4.20 -22.26 -0.40
N PRO A 89 -3.15 -21.65 0.20
CA PRO A 89 -2.63 -20.35 -0.24
C PRO A 89 -2.17 -20.36 -1.70
N TYR A 90 -1.60 -21.46 -2.20
CA TYR A 90 -1.19 -21.56 -3.60
C TYR A 90 -2.35 -21.41 -4.59
N ASP A 91 -3.53 -21.96 -4.27
CA ASP A 91 -4.71 -21.85 -5.13
C ASP A 91 -5.30 -20.43 -5.09
N ASP A 92 -5.31 -19.81 -3.91
CA ASP A 92 -5.74 -18.43 -3.75
C ASP A 92 -4.83 -17.46 -4.53
N LEU A 93 -3.50 -17.68 -4.47
CA LEU A 93 -2.54 -16.89 -5.24
C LEU A 93 -2.63 -17.17 -6.74
N ALA A 94 -2.82 -18.41 -7.17
CA ALA A 94 -3.03 -18.71 -8.59
C ALA A 94 -4.27 -18.00 -9.15
N ARG A 95 -5.33 -17.87 -8.33
CA ARG A 95 -6.57 -17.20 -8.71
C ARG A 95 -6.42 -15.69 -8.88
N TRP A 96 -5.70 -15.02 -7.98
CA TRP A 96 -5.63 -13.55 -7.95
C TRP A 96 -4.33 -12.96 -8.50
N CYS A 97 -3.24 -13.73 -8.47
CA CYS A 97 -1.88 -13.29 -8.80
C CYS A 97 -1.29 -14.05 -10.00
N GLY A 98 -2.13 -14.72 -10.80
CA GLY A 98 -1.72 -15.32 -12.07
C GLY A 98 -1.30 -14.28 -13.13
N PRO A 99 -1.10 -14.70 -14.40
CA PRO A 99 -0.77 -13.78 -15.49
C PRO A 99 -1.77 -12.63 -15.61
N GLY A 100 -1.29 -11.38 -15.56
CA GLY A 100 -2.13 -10.18 -15.58
C GLY A 100 -2.84 -9.85 -14.25
N GLY A 101 -2.65 -10.66 -13.21
CA GLY A 101 -3.23 -10.44 -11.89
C GLY A 101 -2.41 -9.52 -10.97
N CYS A 102 -2.76 -9.56 -9.68
CA CYS A 102 -2.14 -8.76 -8.64
C CYS A 102 -0.66 -9.09 -8.45
N LYS A 103 0.12 -8.07 -8.07
CA LYS A 103 1.57 -8.15 -7.83
C LYS A 103 1.93 -8.29 -6.36
N GLY A 104 0.93 -8.28 -5.47
CA GLY A 104 1.14 -8.40 -4.05
C GLY A 104 -0.12 -8.69 -3.26
N LEU A 105 0.09 -8.92 -1.96
CA LEU A 105 -0.95 -9.08 -0.95
C LEU A 105 -0.89 -7.95 0.06
N ARG A 106 -2.02 -7.57 0.67
CA ARG A 106 -2.05 -6.71 1.86
C ARG A 106 -2.56 -7.47 3.08
N PHE A 107 -1.86 -7.31 4.20
CA PHE A 107 -2.35 -7.68 5.53
C PHE A 107 -2.86 -6.44 6.27
N ASN A 108 -4.11 -6.49 6.70
CA ASN A 108 -4.66 -5.50 7.63
C ASN A 108 -4.52 -6.04 9.06
N LEU A 109 -3.50 -5.58 9.78
CA LEU A 109 -3.17 -5.91 11.16
C LEU A 109 -3.52 -4.80 12.14
N ILE A 110 -3.81 -3.61 11.61
CA ILE A 110 -4.15 -2.41 12.36
C ILE A 110 -5.26 -2.69 13.39
N ARG A 111 -5.09 -2.22 14.63
CA ARG A 111 -6.03 -2.39 15.75
C ARG A 111 -6.38 -3.85 16.07
N GLN A 112 -5.53 -4.81 15.70
CA GLN A 112 -5.71 -6.23 16.07
C GLN A 112 -4.79 -6.68 17.22
N GLY A 113 -3.89 -5.81 17.69
CA GLY A 113 -2.97 -6.13 18.78
C GLY A 113 -1.81 -7.01 18.31
N ASP A 114 -1.59 -8.14 18.97
CA ASP A 114 -0.46 -9.02 18.67
C ASP A 114 -0.53 -9.60 17.24
N ALA A 115 0.58 -9.47 16.50
CA ALA A 115 0.75 -10.00 15.15
C ALA A 115 1.60 -11.28 15.10
N SER A 116 2.07 -11.81 16.24
CA SER A 116 2.99 -12.96 16.29
C SER A 116 2.46 -14.22 15.58
N TRP A 117 1.13 -14.40 15.57
CA TRP A 117 0.45 -15.49 14.86
C TRP A 117 0.76 -15.52 13.35
N LEU A 118 1.11 -14.38 12.75
CA LEU A 118 1.45 -14.30 11.34
C LEU A 118 2.82 -14.93 11.06
N ALA A 119 3.74 -14.88 12.02
CA ALA A 119 5.07 -15.49 11.93
C ALA A 119 5.09 -16.97 12.36
N ALA A 120 3.94 -17.51 12.79
CA ALA A 120 3.81 -18.89 13.22
C ALA A 120 4.05 -19.87 12.05
N ASP A 121 4.54 -21.05 12.38
CA ASP A 121 5.00 -22.04 11.42
C ASP A 121 3.88 -22.62 10.55
N GLU A 122 2.63 -22.54 11.01
CA GLU A 122 1.43 -22.87 10.26
C GLU A 122 1.17 -21.88 9.10
N ARG A 123 1.80 -20.70 9.09
CA ARG A 123 1.67 -19.70 8.02
C ARG A 123 2.82 -19.77 7.01
N ARG A 124 3.86 -20.56 7.27
CA ARG A 124 4.98 -20.78 6.34
C ARG A 124 4.52 -21.10 4.89
N PRO A 125 3.50 -21.96 4.65
CA PRO A 125 3.05 -22.23 3.27
C PRO A 125 2.58 -21.00 2.51
N LEU A 126 1.99 -20.01 3.19
CA LEU A 126 1.56 -18.75 2.57
C LEU A 126 2.75 -17.92 2.11
N PHE A 127 3.76 -17.74 2.95
CA PHE A 127 4.95 -16.97 2.60
C PHE A 127 5.82 -17.67 1.53
N GLU A 128 5.90 -19.00 1.57
CA GLU A 128 6.56 -19.78 0.51
C GLU A 128 5.83 -19.61 -0.83
N ALA A 129 4.50 -19.62 -0.82
CA ALA A 129 3.70 -19.38 -2.02
C ALA A 129 3.91 -17.94 -2.56
N VAL A 130 3.91 -16.93 -1.68
CA VAL A 130 4.21 -15.54 -2.03
C VAL A 130 5.57 -15.42 -2.70
N ALA A 131 6.60 -16.04 -2.12
CA ALA A 131 7.95 -16.04 -2.67
C ALA A 131 8.03 -16.76 -4.03
N ALA A 132 7.36 -17.90 -4.18
CA ALA A 132 7.30 -18.65 -5.44
C ALA A 132 6.64 -17.85 -6.57
N HIS A 133 5.60 -17.06 -6.25
CA HIS A 133 4.94 -16.17 -7.18
C HIS A 133 5.64 -14.81 -7.36
N ARG A 134 6.75 -14.56 -6.65
CA ARG A 134 7.52 -13.30 -6.67
C ARG A 134 6.64 -12.08 -6.35
N LEU A 135 5.77 -12.21 -5.37
CA LEU A 135 4.83 -11.17 -4.96
C LEU A 135 5.42 -10.30 -3.85
N SER A 136 4.92 -9.07 -3.73
CA SER A 136 5.17 -8.21 -2.56
C SER A 136 4.14 -8.44 -1.46
N LEU A 137 4.51 -8.15 -0.21
CA LEU A 137 3.60 -8.11 0.92
C LEU A 137 3.50 -6.69 1.46
N SER A 138 2.29 -6.13 1.57
CA SER A 138 2.05 -4.84 2.19
C SER A 138 1.34 -4.96 3.54
N PHE A 139 1.63 -4.04 4.45
CA PHE A 139 1.19 -4.12 5.85
C PHE A 139 0.54 -2.82 6.29
N HIS A 140 -0.75 -2.90 6.62
CA HIS A 140 -1.48 -1.88 7.35
C HIS A 140 -1.52 -2.28 8.82
N MET A 141 -0.68 -1.65 9.65
CA MET A 141 -0.29 -2.17 10.96
C MET A 141 -0.13 -1.07 12.00
N ASP A 142 -0.10 -1.45 13.27
CA ASP A 142 0.40 -0.58 14.34
C ASP A 142 1.92 -0.78 14.47
N ILE A 143 2.66 0.27 14.77
CA ILE A 143 4.12 0.24 14.86
C ILE A 143 4.69 -0.80 15.86
N ASP A 144 3.94 -1.18 16.90
CA ASP A 144 4.35 -2.22 17.83
C ASP A 144 4.45 -3.62 17.19
N GLN A 145 3.86 -3.78 16.00
CA GLN A 145 3.94 -5.01 15.20
C GLN A 145 5.21 -5.06 14.34
N ALA A 146 6.01 -3.98 14.28
CA ALA A 146 7.24 -3.91 13.47
C ALA A 146 8.27 -5.01 13.74
N PRO A 147 8.49 -5.49 14.98
CA PRO A 147 9.39 -6.61 15.22
C PRO A 147 8.99 -7.90 14.50
N VAL A 148 7.69 -8.18 14.42
CA VAL A 148 7.16 -9.35 13.68
C VAL A 148 7.45 -9.20 12.18
N ILE A 149 7.20 -8.02 11.63
CA ILE A 149 7.43 -7.77 10.20
C ILE A 149 8.93 -7.81 9.86
N ALA A 150 9.80 -7.26 10.70
CA ALA A 150 11.24 -7.33 10.51
C ALA A 150 11.78 -8.77 10.58
N ALA A 151 11.23 -9.62 11.47
CA ALA A 151 11.59 -11.02 11.55
C ALA A 151 11.13 -11.81 10.31
N LEU A 152 9.92 -11.57 9.83
CA LEU A 152 9.42 -12.15 8.57
C LEU A 152 10.26 -11.71 7.37
N ALA A 153 10.61 -10.42 7.28
CA ALA A 153 11.46 -9.89 6.23
C ALA A 153 12.85 -10.53 6.21
N ALA A 154 13.43 -10.79 7.40
CA ALA A 154 14.69 -11.52 7.52
C ALA A 154 14.57 -13.00 7.09
N ARG A 155 13.42 -13.65 7.35
CA ARG A 155 13.15 -15.04 6.96
C ARG A 155 12.94 -15.19 5.44
N TYR A 156 12.41 -14.16 4.78
CA TYR A 156 12.12 -14.16 3.33
C TYR A 156 12.81 -13.00 2.61
N PRO A 157 14.16 -12.99 2.53
CA PRO A 157 14.94 -11.84 2.06
C PRO A 157 14.69 -11.47 0.59
N SER A 158 14.17 -12.39 -0.23
CA SER A 158 13.85 -12.13 -1.64
C SER A 158 12.43 -11.58 -1.86
N THR A 159 11.61 -11.53 -0.81
CA THR A 159 10.23 -10.98 -0.88
C THR A 159 10.26 -9.51 -0.46
N PRO A 160 9.68 -8.57 -1.25
CA PRO A 160 9.51 -7.19 -0.80
C PRO A 160 8.44 -7.09 0.28
N PHE A 161 8.78 -6.47 1.40
CA PHE A 161 7.85 -6.11 2.48
C PHE A 161 7.61 -4.61 2.43
N ILE A 162 6.37 -4.17 2.31
CA ILE A 162 6.00 -2.78 2.12
C ILE A 162 5.17 -2.33 3.33
N VAL A 163 5.71 -1.42 4.12
CA VAL A 163 4.95 -0.81 5.22
C VAL A 163 4.03 0.23 4.61
N ASP A 164 2.72 -0.01 4.69
CA ASP A 164 1.72 0.98 4.29
C ASP A 164 1.56 2.01 5.43
N TYR A 165 1.13 1.55 6.60
CA TYR A 165 0.77 2.45 7.70
C TYR A 165 1.24 1.88 9.03
N LEU A 166 1.54 2.77 9.99
CA LEU A 166 2.11 2.44 11.31
C LEU A 166 1.20 2.80 12.49
N GLY A 167 -0.06 3.13 12.21
CA GLY A 167 -1.07 3.39 13.23
C GLY A 167 -1.20 4.86 13.63
N ALA A 168 -2.35 5.17 14.20
CA ALA A 168 -2.71 6.55 14.55
C ALA A 168 -1.79 7.11 15.64
N GLY A 169 -1.47 8.40 15.54
CA GLY A 169 -0.63 9.09 16.52
C GLY A 169 0.87 8.83 16.37
N ILE A 170 1.29 8.13 15.30
CA ILE A 170 2.69 7.80 15.06
C ILE A 170 3.62 9.03 15.04
N HIS A 171 3.16 10.15 14.47
CA HIS A 171 3.91 11.42 14.39
C HIS A 171 4.29 12.02 15.75
N GLY A 172 3.57 11.66 16.82
CA GLY A 172 3.86 12.11 18.18
C GLY A 172 4.62 11.09 19.04
N ARG A 173 4.95 9.92 18.49
CA ARG A 173 5.47 8.79 19.26
C ARG A 173 6.99 8.85 19.36
N THR A 174 7.52 9.02 20.57
CA THR A 174 8.95 9.27 20.82
C THR A 174 9.83 8.04 20.61
N ASP A 175 9.29 6.83 20.78
CA ASP A 175 10.00 5.57 20.56
C ASP A 175 9.91 5.08 19.10
N ALA A 176 9.21 5.78 18.21
CA ALA A 176 9.02 5.35 16.82
C ALA A 176 10.34 5.10 16.08
N VAL A 177 11.38 5.88 16.43
CA VAL A 177 12.71 5.79 15.85
C VAL A 177 13.29 4.38 15.91
N SER A 178 13.19 3.69 17.05
CA SER A 178 13.81 2.37 17.21
C SER A 178 13.13 1.30 16.35
N TYR A 179 11.81 1.40 16.17
CA TYR A 179 11.06 0.52 15.28
C TYR A 179 11.32 0.84 13.80
N LEU A 180 11.47 2.11 13.44
CA LEU A 180 11.88 2.50 12.08
C LEU A 180 13.29 1.97 11.76
N ASP A 181 14.23 2.07 12.70
CA ASP A 181 15.59 1.54 12.53
C ASP A 181 15.56 0.02 12.35
N LEU A 182 14.73 -0.69 13.14
CA LEU A 182 14.54 -2.14 13.04
C LEU A 182 14.03 -2.58 11.67
N LEU A 183 13.07 -1.84 11.11
CA LEU A 183 12.52 -2.09 9.78
C LEU A 183 13.53 -1.72 8.69
N ALA A 184 14.16 -0.55 8.79
CA ALA A 184 15.10 -0.04 7.81
C ALA A 184 16.37 -0.88 7.68
N ALA A 185 16.77 -1.57 8.75
CA ALA A 185 17.87 -2.55 8.76
C ALA A 185 17.61 -3.78 7.86
N ARG A 186 16.39 -3.96 7.34
CA ARG A 186 16.04 -5.01 6.38
C ARG A 186 15.99 -4.43 4.97
N GLU A 187 16.93 -4.82 4.12
CA GLU A 187 17.07 -4.27 2.75
C GLU A 187 15.82 -4.50 1.88
N ASN A 188 15.06 -5.57 2.15
CA ASN A 188 13.81 -5.90 1.46
C ASN A 188 12.57 -5.23 2.06
N VAL A 189 12.70 -4.40 3.11
CA VAL A 189 11.60 -3.59 3.64
C VAL A 189 11.61 -2.22 2.96
N CYS A 190 10.45 -1.86 2.43
CA CYS A 190 10.13 -0.59 1.81
C CYS A 190 9.05 0.14 2.63
N PHE A 191 8.91 1.44 2.41
CA PHE A 191 7.93 2.28 3.10
C PHE A 191 7.11 3.10 2.10
N LYS A 192 5.83 3.32 2.39
CA LYS A 192 4.99 4.25 1.63
C LYS A 192 4.80 5.58 2.37
N LEU A 193 5.04 6.69 1.70
CA LEU A 193 4.63 8.01 2.18
C LEU A 193 3.14 8.17 1.84
N LEU A 194 2.23 8.00 2.81
CA LEU A 194 0.78 8.05 2.58
C LEU A 194 -0.04 8.58 3.78
N CYS A 195 -1.35 8.32 3.79
CA CYS A 195 -2.26 8.54 4.94
C CYS A 195 -2.25 9.98 5.51
N VAL A 196 -2.16 11.00 4.65
CA VAL A 196 -2.19 12.39 5.13
C VAL A 196 -3.54 12.74 5.80
N ALA A 197 -4.63 12.08 5.40
CA ALA A 197 -5.97 12.32 5.95
C ALA A 197 -6.13 11.76 7.37
N GLU A 198 -5.47 10.65 7.67
CA GLU A 198 -5.53 9.96 8.95
C GLU A 198 -4.65 10.63 10.00
N ASP A 199 -3.54 11.21 9.55
CA ASP A 199 -2.45 11.61 10.43
C ASP A 199 -2.27 13.13 10.59
N ALA A 200 -2.52 13.90 9.52
CA ALA A 200 -2.26 15.34 9.53
C ALA A 200 -3.27 16.08 10.42
N ARG A 201 -2.74 16.94 11.29
CA ARG A 201 -3.51 17.84 12.14
C ARG A 201 -3.43 19.29 11.71
N THR A 202 -2.54 19.61 10.78
CA THR A 202 -2.44 20.94 10.17
C THR A 202 -3.04 20.93 8.76
N PRO A 203 -3.57 22.06 8.27
CA PRO A 203 -4.01 22.17 6.88
C PRO A 203 -2.88 21.89 5.89
N TYR A 204 -3.24 21.61 4.63
CA TYR A 204 -2.29 21.53 3.52
C TYR A 204 -1.28 22.70 3.57
N PRO A 205 0.05 22.46 3.47
CA PRO A 205 0.70 21.21 3.03
C PRO A 205 1.12 20.25 4.17
N PHE A 206 0.35 20.18 5.26
CA PHE A 206 0.51 19.17 6.32
C PHE A 206 1.89 19.23 7.00
N ALA A 207 2.29 20.40 7.49
CA ALA A 207 3.63 20.62 8.02
C ALA A 207 3.99 19.71 9.22
N ASP A 208 2.99 19.21 9.95
CA ASP A 208 3.16 18.41 11.16
C ASP A 208 3.61 16.96 10.91
N ILE A 209 3.35 16.40 9.72
CA ILE A 209 3.74 15.03 9.36
C ILE A 209 5.09 14.95 8.63
N ILE A 210 5.59 16.10 8.14
CA ILE A 210 6.87 16.18 7.41
C ILE A 210 8.03 15.62 8.23
N PRO A 211 8.22 15.95 9.53
CA PRO A 211 9.37 15.44 10.30
C PRO A 211 9.43 13.91 10.36
N PHE A 212 8.29 13.24 10.52
CA PHE A 212 8.22 11.79 10.55
C PHE A 212 8.60 11.18 9.20
N TYR A 213 8.05 11.72 8.11
CA TYR A 213 8.34 11.22 6.77
C TYR A 213 9.77 11.56 6.30
N SER A 214 10.36 12.65 6.78
CA SER A 214 11.80 12.92 6.62
C SER A 214 12.63 11.86 7.35
N ALA A 215 12.27 11.51 8.59
CA ALA A 215 12.94 10.45 9.34
C ALA A 215 12.83 9.07 8.66
N VAL A 216 11.69 8.78 8.01
CA VAL A 216 11.52 7.60 7.15
C VAL A 216 12.47 7.68 5.94
N LEU A 217 12.48 8.79 5.19
CA LEU A 217 13.34 8.95 4.02
C LEU A 217 14.83 8.83 4.35
N GLU A 218 15.28 9.38 5.47
CA GLU A 218 16.67 9.25 5.94
C GLU A 218 17.09 7.80 6.19
N ARG A 219 16.17 6.95 6.68
CA ARG A 219 16.46 5.55 7.07
C ARG A 219 16.30 4.58 5.91
N PHE A 220 15.22 4.72 5.14
CA PHE A 220 14.89 3.81 4.05
C PHE A 220 15.61 4.21 2.75
N GLY A 221 15.82 5.51 2.55
CA GLY A 221 16.29 6.09 1.31
C GLY A 221 15.21 6.12 0.23
N ALA A 222 15.33 7.05 -0.72
CA ALA A 222 14.37 7.20 -1.82
C ALA A 222 14.14 5.91 -2.62
N ALA A 223 15.15 5.06 -2.76
CA ALA A 223 15.07 3.80 -3.49
C ALA A 223 14.19 2.73 -2.81
N ARG A 224 13.84 2.88 -1.52
CA ARG A 224 12.91 1.99 -0.78
C ARG A 224 11.68 2.72 -0.26
N THR A 225 11.50 3.97 -0.67
CA THR A 225 10.34 4.78 -0.33
C THR A 225 9.52 5.08 -1.58
N MET A 226 8.19 5.00 -1.48
CA MET A 226 7.28 5.30 -2.58
C MET A 226 6.12 6.18 -2.09
N PHE A 227 5.67 7.12 -2.91
CA PHE A 227 4.50 7.94 -2.60
C PHE A 227 3.19 7.16 -2.84
N GLY A 228 2.20 7.36 -1.97
CA GLY A 228 0.82 6.90 -2.17
C GLY A 228 -0.16 7.96 -1.68
N SER A 229 -1.19 8.25 -2.46
CA SER A 229 -2.16 9.30 -2.12
C SER A 229 -3.13 8.88 -1.03
N ASP A 230 -3.42 7.58 -0.93
CA ASP A 230 -4.53 7.02 -0.16
C ASP A 230 -5.91 7.50 -0.67
N TYR A 231 -6.03 7.69 -2.00
CA TYR A 231 -7.33 7.93 -2.64
C TYR A 231 -8.33 6.82 -2.30
N PRO A 232 -9.62 7.15 -2.06
CA PRO A 232 -10.22 8.49 -2.05
C PRO A 232 -10.15 9.18 -0.69
N GLY A 233 -9.55 8.55 0.32
CA GLY A 233 -9.48 9.06 1.70
C GLY A 233 -8.86 10.46 1.78
N VAL A 234 -7.81 10.70 0.99
CA VAL A 234 -7.17 12.03 0.87
C VAL A 234 -8.12 13.15 0.46
N GLY A 235 -9.20 12.84 -0.27
CA GLY A 235 -10.23 13.79 -0.69
C GLY A 235 -10.96 14.49 0.48
N THR A 236 -10.79 13.98 1.69
CA THR A 236 -11.34 14.60 2.91
C THR A 236 -10.50 15.77 3.43
N VAL A 237 -9.24 15.89 3.00
CA VAL A 237 -8.29 16.91 3.49
C VAL A 237 -7.65 17.77 2.40
N CYS A 238 -7.53 17.27 1.17
CA CYS A 238 -7.12 18.05 0.00
C CYS A 238 -7.60 17.40 -1.32
N SER A 239 -7.37 18.06 -2.46
CA SER A 239 -7.67 17.45 -3.76
C SER A 239 -6.66 16.34 -4.12
N TYR A 240 -7.02 15.44 -5.03
CA TYR A 240 -6.09 14.42 -5.53
C TYR A 240 -4.84 15.07 -6.16
N ALA A 241 -5.01 16.13 -6.95
CA ALA A 241 -3.90 16.87 -7.54
C ALA A 241 -2.98 17.51 -6.48
N ASP A 242 -3.54 18.05 -5.40
CA ASP A 242 -2.76 18.58 -4.28
C ASP A 242 -1.97 17.47 -3.57
N ALA A 243 -2.54 16.27 -3.42
CA ALA A 243 -1.84 15.12 -2.85
C ALA A 243 -0.64 14.71 -3.72
N ILE A 244 -0.81 14.63 -5.05
CA ILE A 244 0.30 14.37 -5.99
C ILE A 244 1.36 15.48 -5.89
N ALA A 245 0.93 16.74 -5.86
CA ALA A 245 1.83 17.88 -5.73
C ALA A 245 2.58 17.88 -4.38
N TRP A 246 1.94 17.46 -3.30
CA TRP A 246 2.58 17.31 -1.98
C TRP A 246 3.72 16.29 -2.03
N GLY A 247 3.47 15.10 -2.60
CA GLY A 247 4.52 14.09 -2.77
C GLY A 247 5.67 14.58 -3.64
N ALA A 248 5.36 15.23 -4.77
CA ALA A 248 6.36 15.74 -5.71
C ALA A 248 7.20 16.88 -5.14
N ASN A 249 6.65 17.66 -4.20
CA ASN A 249 7.31 18.79 -3.55
C ASN A 249 7.71 18.49 -2.09
N PHE A 250 7.74 17.21 -1.69
CA PHE A 250 8.13 16.84 -0.34
C PHE A 250 9.53 17.40 -0.01
N PRO A 251 9.72 18.10 1.13
CA PRO A 251 11.00 18.75 1.43
C PRO A 251 12.19 17.79 1.42
N GLY A 252 13.26 18.18 0.71
CA GLY A 252 14.48 17.39 0.59
C GLY A 252 14.50 16.42 -0.59
N LEU A 253 13.37 16.11 -1.23
CA LEU A 253 13.36 15.29 -2.45
C LEU A 253 13.69 16.14 -3.68
N THR A 254 14.85 15.88 -4.30
CA THR A 254 15.26 16.58 -5.53
C THR A 254 15.68 15.62 -6.63
N GLY A 255 15.54 16.05 -7.89
CA GLY A 255 15.99 15.31 -9.07
C GLY A 255 15.66 13.82 -9.02
N ARG A 256 16.70 12.99 -8.97
CA ARG A 256 16.59 11.53 -9.00
C ARG A 256 15.83 10.94 -7.81
N GLU A 257 15.96 11.50 -6.62
CA GLU A 257 15.31 10.98 -5.41
C GLU A 257 13.80 11.18 -5.49
N ARG A 258 13.36 12.36 -5.95
CA ARG A 258 11.96 12.63 -6.24
C ARG A 258 11.42 11.65 -7.27
N ASP A 259 12.15 11.40 -8.37
CA ASP A 259 11.71 10.47 -9.41
C ASP A 259 11.62 9.01 -8.92
N LEU A 260 12.46 8.62 -7.95
CA LEU A 260 12.35 7.33 -7.28
C LEU A 260 11.09 7.25 -6.42
N VAL A 261 10.88 8.23 -5.53
CA VAL A 261 9.73 8.25 -4.62
C VAL A 261 8.41 8.35 -5.37
N MET A 262 8.34 9.22 -6.39
CA MET A 262 7.12 9.45 -7.16
C MET A 262 6.81 8.35 -8.18
N GLY A 263 7.65 7.33 -8.33
CA GLY A 263 7.25 6.16 -9.10
C GLY A 263 8.35 5.15 -9.40
N GLY A 264 9.62 5.55 -9.48
CA GLY A 264 10.73 4.63 -9.80
C GLY A 264 10.87 3.46 -8.82
N THR A 265 10.62 3.69 -7.54
CA THR A 265 10.67 2.66 -6.49
C THR A 265 9.50 1.69 -6.63
N ALA A 266 8.26 2.19 -6.77
CA ALA A 266 7.09 1.34 -6.99
C ALA A 266 7.23 0.51 -8.27
N ALA A 267 7.75 1.12 -9.35
CA ALA A 267 7.96 0.43 -10.61
C ALA A 267 8.93 -0.75 -10.49
N ARG A 268 10.05 -0.55 -9.80
CA ARG A 268 11.03 -1.62 -9.57
C ARG A 268 10.49 -2.73 -8.67
N ILE A 269 9.84 -2.37 -7.57
CA ILE A 269 9.35 -3.34 -6.57
C ILE A 269 8.18 -4.16 -7.10
N LEU A 270 7.28 -3.56 -7.89
CA LEU A 270 6.06 -4.22 -8.39
C LEU A 270 6.17 -4.69 -9.84
N GLY A 271 7.34 -4.55 -10.48
CA GLY A 271 7.59 -5.00 -11.85
C GLY A 271 6.76 -4.23 -12.89
N ILE A 272 6.60 -2.92 -12.69
CA ILE A 272 5.82 -2.05 -13.57
C ILE A 272 6.75 -1.53 -14.68
N SER A 273 6.38 -1.81 -15.92
CA SER A 273 7.15 -1.32 -17.07
C SER A 273 6.79 0.14 -17.37
N PRO A 274 7.77 0.95 -17.84
CA PRO A 274 7.46 2.26 -18.39
C PRO A 274 6.39 2.16 -19.50
N PRO A 275 5.61 3.22 -19.76
CA PRO A 275 4.76 3.27 -20.94
C PRO A 275 5.62 3.03 -22.19
N GLU A 276 5.13 2.22 -23.13
CA GLU A 276 5.76 2.13 -24.46
C GLU A 276 5.66 3.52 -25.12
N MET A 277 6.79 4.03 -25.62
CA MET A 277 6.88 5.32 -26.32
C MET A 277 6.31 5.24 -27.74
#